data_AF-A0A951AG31-F1
#
_entry.id   AF-A0A951AG31-F1
#
_cell.length_a   1.000
_cell.length_b   1.000
_cell.length_c   1.000
_cell.angle_alpha   90.00
_cell.angle_beta   90.00
_cell.angle_gamma   90.00
#
_symmetry.space_group_name_H-M   'P 1'
#
loop_
_entity.id
_entity.type
_entity.pdbx_description
1 polymer ?
#
loop_
_entity_poly.entity_id
_entity_poly.type
_entity_poly.pdbx_seq_one_letter_code
_entity_poly.pdbx_strand_id
1 'polypeptide(L)'
;MTVTARLLLIVLGMAFTLPGAAAKSVSATAGNVYLTDEAGTVKQLTYSGRDSRPVLSPDGLWIVFIRAVSGQRISTGSGDQLDPTELWQIGANGKDATRLLRCRTSERMEDVVAGFDDPQFSSDGRYVYFTTPAWTTSPAVHVVDTTNAKEHFVCPGWNLEVLRSGEYRDCLLVRQHRYFLGGGSYDWFWLLRPDGNEIGPVGEDPSNFKELYLKR
;
A
#
# COMPACT_ATOMS: atom_id res chain seq x y z
N MET A 1 -19.69 -61.37 51.25
CA MET A 1 -19.12 -61.09 49.91
C MET A 1 -19.84 -59.88 49.35
N THR A 2 -19.23 -58.70 49.44
CA THR A 2 -19.81 -57.42 49.01
C THR A 2 -18.95 -56.87 47.88
N VAL A 3 -19.54 -56.68 46.70
CA VAL A 3 -18.88 -56.09 45.54
C VAL A 3 -19.19 -54.59 45.52
N THR A 4 -18.16 -53.76 45.63
CA THR A 4 -18.24 -52.30 45.43
C THR A 4 -17.98 -51.96 43.97
N ALA A 5 -18.98 -51.38 43.30
CA ALA A 5 -18.84 -50.83 41.95
C ALA A 5 -18.20 -49.43 42.00
N ARG A 6 -17.14 -49.20 41.21
CA ARG A 6 -16.56 -47.87 40.98
C ARG A 6 -17.20 -47.25 39.74
N LEU A 7 -17.83 -46.10 39.92
CA LEU A 7 -18.37 -45.27 38.84
C LEU A 7 -17.24 -44.46 38.21
N LEU A 8 -17.00 -44.63 36.90
CA LEU A 8 -16.03 -43.86 36.13
C LEU A 8 -16.80 -42.74 35.39
N LEU A 9 -16.56 -41.48 35.73
CA LEU A 9 -17.09 -40.32 35.01
C LEU A 9 -16.15 -39.98 33.85
N ILE A 10 -16.62 -40.16 32.61
CA ILE A 10 -15.93 -39.70 31.40
C ILE A 10 -16.45 -38.29 31.10
N VAL A 11 -15.60 -37.28 31.29
CA VAL A 11 -15.88 -35.90 30.85
C VAL A 11 -15.38 -35.77 29.42
N LEU A 12 -16.31 -35.67 28.47
CA LEU A 12 -16.02 -35.42 27.06
C LEU A 12 -15.84 -33.90 26.87
N GLY A 13 -14.59 -33.43 26.84
CA GLY A 13 -14.28 -32.03 26.55
C GLY A 13 -14.46 -31.73 25.06
N MET A 14 -15.54 -31.03 24.69
CA MET A 14 -15.65 -30.42 23.37
C MET A 14 -14.76 -29.17 23.31
N ALA A 15 -13.69 -29.23 22.52
CA ALA A 15 -12.89 -28.06 22.19
C ALA A 15 -13.65 -27.20 21.17
N PHE A 16 -14.16 -26.04 21.59
CA PHE A 16 -14.61 -25.00 20.66
C PHE A 16 -13.38 -24.29 20.11
N THR A 17 -13.08 -24.49 18.82
CA THR A 17 -12.19 -23.60 18.08
C THR A 17 -12.93 -22.29 17.86
N LEU A 18 -12.56 -21.25 18.61
CA LEU A 18 -13.02 -19.90 18.31
C LEU A 18 -12.47 -19.54 16.91
N PRO A 19 -13.31 -19.13 15.95
CA PRO A 19 -12.80 -18.56 14.71
C PRO A 19 -11.95 -17.34 15.09
N GLY A 20 -10.69 -17.33 14.66
CA GLY A 20 -9.83 -16.16 14.86
C GLY A 20 -10.50 -14.94 14.22
N ALA A 21 -10.58 -13.83 14.95
CA ALA A 21 -11.11 -12.59 14.42
C ALA A 21 -10.34 -12.23 13.15
N ALA A 22 -11.03 -12.11 12.02
CA ALA A 22 -10.41 -11.70 10.78
C ALA A 22 -10.00 -10.22 10.90
N ALA A 23 -8.88 -9.82 10.33
CA ALA A 23 -8.54 -8.40 10.25
C ALA A 23 -9.49 -7.69 9.27
N LYS A 24 -9.80 -6.41 9.53
CA LYS A 24 -10.50 -5.57 8.55
C LYS A 24 -9.76 -5.59 7.21
N SER A 25 -10.51 -5.56 6.13
CA SER A 25 -9.95 -5.55 4.77
C SER A 25 -10.78 -4.67 3.85
N VAL A 26 -10.16 -4.23 2.75
CA VAL A 26 -10.81 -3.38 1.75
C VAL A 26 -10.70 -4.00 0.38
N SER A 27 -11.70 -3.75 -0.47
CA SER A 27 -11.72 -4.21 -1.85
C SER A 27 -12.37 -3.17 -2.76
N ALA A 28 -12.07 -3.25 -4.06
CA ALA A 28 -12.79 -2.50 -5.09
C ALA A 28 -13.61 -3.47 -5.94
N THR A 29 -14.88 -3.15 -6.15
CA THR A 29 -15.78 -3.91 -7.02
C THR A 29 -16.65 -2.95 -7.82
N ALA A 30 -16.71 -3.14 -9.14
CA ALA A 30 -17.47 -2.27 -10.05
C ALA A 30 -17.18 -0.77 -9.87
N GLY A 31 -15.91 -0.42 -9.61
CA GLY A 31 -15.49 0.97 -9.40
C GLY A 31 -15.94 1.59 -8.07
N ASN A 32 -16.24 0.78 -7.05
CA ASN A 32 -16.60 1.25 -5.72
C ASN A 32 -15.77 0.56 -4.65
N VAL A 33 -15.49 1.27 -3.56
CA VAL A 33 -14.73 0.77 -2.41
C VAL A 33 -15.66 0.12 -1.41
N TYR A 34 -15.26 -1.06 -0.93
CA TYR A 34 -15.94 -1.82 0.11
C TYR A 34 -14.99 -2.07 1.27
N LEU A 35 -15.53 -2.08 2.49
CA LEU A 35 -14.86 -2.48 3.72
C LEU A 35 -15.52 -3.75 4.24
N THR A 36 -14.72 -4.76 4.53
CA THR A 36 -15.13 -5.95 5.27
C THR A 36 -14.59 -5.82 6.68
N ASP A 37 -15.48 -5.85 7.68
CA ASP A 37 -15.08 -5.78 9.09
C ASP A 37 -14.59 -7.14 9.63
N GLU A 38 -14.21 -7.15 10.91
CA GLU A 38 -13.65 -8.33 11.58
C GLU A 38 -14.66 -9.47 11.74
N ALA A 39 -15.95 -9.16 11.70
CA ALA A 39 -17.05 -10.11 11.71
C ALA A 39 -17.40 -10.62 10.30
N GLY A 40 -16.72 -10.14 9.26
CA GLY A 40 -16.99 -10.47 7.87
C GLY A 40 -18.14 -9.65 7.25
N THR A 41 -18.63 -8.62 7.94
CA THR A 41 -19.70 -7.76 7.41
C THR A 41 -19.14 -6.84 6.35
N VAL A 42 -19.75 -6.86 5.16
CA VAL A 42 -19.35 -6.04 4.03
C VAL A 42 -20.17 -4.76 3.99
N LYS A 43 -19.49 -3.62 3.87
CA LYS A 43 -20.08 -2.29 3.74
C LYS A 43 -19.50 -1.57 2.52
N GLN A 44 -20.37 -1.09 1.63
CA GLN A 44 -19.96 -0.19 0.56
C GLN A 44 -19.68 1.21 1.12
N LEU A 45 -18.52 1.77 0.78
CA LEU A 45 -18.07 3.09 1.23
C LEU A 45 -18.21 4.18 0.16
N THR A 46 -18.10 3.82 -1.12
CA THR A 46 -18.23 4.77 -2.23
C THR A 46 -19.23 4.29 -3.28
N TYR A 47 -19.72 5.24 -4.10
CA TYR A 47 -20.81 5.00 -5.05
C TYR A 47 -20.56 5.65 -6.43
N SER A 48 -19.31 6.00 -6.72
CA SER A 48 -18.96 6.78 -7.91
C SER A 48 -18.81 5.92 -9.18
N GLY A 49 -18.62 4.61 -9.03
CA GLY A 49 -18.28 3.70 -10.13
C GLY A 49 -16.90 3.96 -10.75
N ARG A 50 -16.04 4.75 -10.10
CA ARG A 50 -14.74 5.21 -10.63
C ARG A 50 -13.57 5.04 -9.65
N ASP A 51 -13.78 4.30 -8.56
CA ASP A 51 -12.82 4.12 -7.47
C ASP A 51 -12.10 2.77 -7.57
N SER A 52 -10.82 2.75 -7.28
CA SER A 52 -9.94 1.57 -7.43
C SER A 52 -8.79 1.57 -6.43
N ARG A 53 -8.10 0.43 -6.31
CA ARG A 53 -6.89 0.24 -5.50
C ARG A 53 -7.00 0.80 -4.06
N PRO A 54 -8.04 0.40 -3.29
CA PRO A 54 -8.18 0.85 -1.93
C PRO A 54 -7.14 0.19 -1.03
N VAL A 55 -6.62 0.94 -0.06
CA VAL A 55 -5.76 0.44 1.02
C VAL A 55 -6.24 0.96 2.35
N LEU A 56 -6.21 0.09 3.36
CA LEU A 56 -6.63 0.39 4.73
C LEU A 56 -5.44 0.92 5.53
N SER A 57 -5.64 1.98 6.30
CA SER A 57 -4.63 2.51 7.23
C SER A 57 -4.31 1.49 8.33
N PRO A 58 -3.10 1.51 8.92
CA PRO A 58 -2.72 0.61 10.01
C PRO A 58 -3.69 0.58 11.20
N ASP A 59 -4.28 1.72 11.54
CA ASP A 59 -5.26 1.85 12.62
C ASP A 59 -6.69 1.41 12.22
N GLY A 60 -6.91 1.07 10.94
CA GLY A 60 -8.20 0.67 10.40
C GLY A 60 -9.27 1.76 10.41
N LEU A 61 -8.88 3.04 10.54
CA LEU A 61 -9.78 4.18 10.59
C LEU A 61 -9.97 4.88 9.24
N TRP A 62 -9.00 4.76 8.33
CA TRP A 62 -8.98 5.45 7.05
C TRP A 62 -8.73 4.49 5.89
N ILE A 63 -9.33 4.80 4.75
CA ILE A 63 -9.10 4.09 3.49
C ILE A 63 -8.64 5.12 2.47
N VAL A 64 -7.51 4.85 1.82
CA VAL A 64 -7.05 5.63 0.67
C VAL A 64 -7.33 4.84 -0.60
N PHE A 65 -7.72 5.53 -1.67
CA PHE A 65 -8.08 4.92 -2.95
C PHE A 65 -7.83 5.89 -4.10
N ILE A 66 -7.77 5.33 -5.31
CA ILE A 66 -7.57 6.08 -6.54
C ILE A 66 -8.92 6.27 -7.23
N ARG A 67 -9.26 7.51 -7.60
CA ARG A 67 -10.49 7.86 -8.31
C ARG A 67 -10.17 8.34 -9.72
N ALA A 68 -10.79 7.73 -10.73
CA ALA A 68 -10.79 8.26 -12.09
C ALA A 68 -11.67 9.51 -12.18
N VAL A 69 -11.17 10.55 -12.83
CA VAL A 69 -11.89 11.80 -13.06
C VAL A 69 -11.92 12.16 -14.54
N SER A 70 -12.83 13.04 -14.92
CA SER A 70 -12.86 13.60 -16.27
C SER A 70 -11.94 14.81 -16.32
N GLY A 71 -11.23 14.99 -17.44
CA GLY A 71 -10.36 16.16 -17.62
C GLY A 71 -9.39 15.96 -18.76
N GLN A 72 -8.47 16.91 -18.89
CA GLN A 72 -7.39 16.81 -19.88
C GLN A 72 -6.46 15.65 -19.53
N ARG A 73 -6.09 14.88 -20.54
CA ARG A 73 -5.08 13.82 -20.40
C ARG A 73 -3.72 14.41 -20.06
N ILE A 74 -2.97 13.69 -19.24
CA ILE A 74 -1.65 14.11 -18.78
C ILE A 74 -0.59 13.30 -19.50
N SER A 75 0.31 14.01 -20.18
CA SER A 75 1.52 13.42 -20.75
C SER A 75 2.54 13.17 -19.64
N THR A 76 3.19 12.02 -19.68
CA THR A 76 4.37 11.72 -18.86
C THR A 76 5.57 11.43 -19.77
N GLY A 77 6.76 11.33 -19.19
CA GLY A 77 7.97 10.95 -19.93
C GLY A 77 8.01 9.48 -20.35
N SER A 78 7.01 8.65 -20.00
CA SER A 78 6.85 7.30 -20.56
C SER A 78 6.35 7.31 -22.01
N GLY A 79 5.84 8.45 -22.50
CA GLY A 79 5.20 8.58 -23.81
C GLY A 79 3.69 8.38 -23.79
N ASP A 80 3.10 8.00 -22.65
CA ASP A 80 1.67 7.79 -22.51
C ASP A 80 0.91 9.10 -22.25
N GLN A 81 -0.30 9.20 -22.80
CA GLN A 81 -1.31 10.17 -22.37
C GLN A 81 -2.33 9.49 -21.46
N LEU A 82 -2.27 9.83 -20.18
CA LEU A 82 -3.05 9.18 -19.14
C LEU A 82 -4.34 9.93 -18.87
N ASP A 83 -5.44 9.19 -18.72
CA ASP A 83 -6.67 9.75 -18.17
C ASP A 83 -6.43 10.21 -16.72
N PRO A 84 -6.96 11.38 -16.33
CA PRO A 84 -6.65 11.96 -15.04
C PRO A 84 -7.26 11.13 -13.90
N THR A 85 -6.45 10.91 -12.89
CA THR A 85 -6.82 10.24 -11.64
C THR A 85 -6.46 11.12 -10.46
N GLU A 86 -7.13 10.91 -9.33
CA GLU A 86 -6.89 11.61 -8.07
C GLU A 86 -6.72 10.59 -6.95
N LEU A 87 -5.92 10.95 -5.93
CA LEU A 87 -5.81 10.18 -4.71
C LEU A 87 -6.79 10.74 -3.67
N TRP A 88 -7.61 9.87 -3.10
CA TRP A 88 -8.66 10.20 -2.15
C TRP A 88 -8.51 9.41 -0.86
N GLN A 89 -9.08 9.94 0.21
CA GLN A 89 -9.26 9.22 1.47
C GLN A 89 -10.71 9.29 1.94
N ILE A 90 -11.17 8.29 2.69
CA ILE A 90 -12.47 8.23 3.34
C ILE A 90 -12.35 7.51 4.68
N GLY A 91 -13.16 7.91 5.66
CA GLY A 91 -13.20 7.21 6.94
C GLY A 91 -13.81 5.82 6.80
N ALA A 92 -13.38 4.85 7.61
CA ALA A 92 -13.96 3.51 7.68
C ALA A 92 -15.45 3.52 8.10
N ASN A 93 -15.89 4.60 8.73
CA ASN A 93 -17.29 4.89 9.00
C ASN A 93 -18.10 5.30 7.74
N GLY A 94 -17.45 5.46 6.58
CA GLY A 94 -18.05 5.91 5.31
C GLY A 94 -18.28 7.41 5.20
N LYS A 95 -17.68 8.21 6.08
CA LYS A 95 -17.79 9.68 6.13
C LYS A 95 -16.45 10.34 5.79
N ASP A 96 -16.46 11.66 5.72
CA ASP A 96 -15.25 12.49 5.63
C ASP A 96 -14.39 12.19 4.39
N ALA A 97 -15.06 11.83 3.28
CA ALA A 97 -14.41 11.62 2.00
C ALA A 97 -13.77 12.94 1.54
N THR A 98 -12.45 12.94 1.37
CA THR A 98 -11.69 14.09 0.93
C THR A 98 -10.61 13.69 -0.07
N ARG A 99 -10.26 14.62 -0.95
CA ARG A 99 -9.20 14.42 -1.93
C ARG A 99 -7.87 14.80 -1.30
N LEU A 100 -6.91 13.88 -1.35
CA LEU A 100 -5.53 14.13 -0.94
C LEU A 100 -4.74 14.80 -2.04
N LEU A 101 -4.79 14.25 -3.27
CA LEU A 101 -3.95 14.77 -4.35
C LEU A 101 -4.67 14.76 -5.69
N ARG A 102 -4.49 15.86 -6.43
CA ARG A 102 -4.86 15.95 -7.85
C ARG A 102 -3.66 15.59 -8.71
N CYS A 103 -3.92 15.01 -9.86
CA CYS A 103 -2.93 14.94 -10.91
C CYS A 103 -2.50 16.35 -11.38
N ARG A 104 -1.26 16.48 -11.84
CA ARG A 104 -0.67 17.74 -12.33
C ARG A 104 0.41 17.49 -13.37
N THR A 105 0.59 18.46 -14.26
CA THR A 105 1.73 18.55 -15.16
C THR A 105 2.82 19.44 -14.56
N SER A 106 4.05 19.29 -15.04
CA SER A 106 5.21 20.12 -14.68
C SER A 106 6.26 20.03 -15.78
N GLU A 107 7.17 21.01 -15.83
CA GLU A 107 8.37 20.94 -16.68
C GLU A 107 9.40 19.95 -16.14
N ARG A 108 9.45 19.79 -14.81
CA ARG A 108 10.29 18.82 -14.13
C ARG A 108 9.52 17.52 -13.98
N MET A 109 10.06 16.43 -14.52
CA MET A 109 9.36 15.15 -14.53
C MET A 109 9.16 14.59 -13.11
N GLU A 110 10.06 14.90 -12.16
CA GLU A 110 9.86 14.53 -10.76
C GLU A 110 8.60 15.17 -10.14
N ASP A 111 8.14 16.29 -10.72
CA ASP A 111 6.98 17.03 -10.22
C ASP A 111 5.69 16.69 -11.00
N VAL A 112 5.75 15.89 -12.06
CA VAL A 112 4.56 15.38 -12.74
C VAL A 112 3.93 14.30 -11.85
N VAL A 113 2.62 14.43 -11.60
CA VAL A 113 1.87 13.41 -10.85
C VAL A 113 0.64 13.04 -11.66
N ALA A 114 0.61 11.81 -12.15
CA ALA A 114 -0.51 11.24 -12.89
C ALA A 114 -0.46 9.71 -12.82
N GLY A 115 -1.56 9.04 -13.16
CA GLY A 115 -1.56 7.57 -13.23
C GLY A 115 -1.19 6.90 -11.91
N PHE A 116 -1.71 7.42 -10.79
CA PHE A 116 -1.47 6.88 -9.46
C PHE A 116 -1.62 5.36 -9.43
N ASP A 117 -0.67 4.68 -8.81
CA ASP A 117 -0.68 3.23 -8.60
C ASP A 117 -0.04 2.85 -7.25
N ASP A 118 -0.40 1.67 -6.76
CA ASP A 118 0.18 1.01 -5.59
C ASP A 118 0.31 1.90 -4.33
N PRO A 119 -0.80 2.51 -3.85
CA PRO A 119 -0.76 3.30 -2.63
C PRO A 119 -0.46 2.42 -1.42
N GLN A 120 0.46 2.84 -0.56
CA GLN A 120 0.85 2.13 0.65
C GLN A 120 1.03 3.10 1.81
N PHE A 121 0.38 2.81 2.92
CA PHE A 121 0.56 3.61 4.13
C PHE A 121 1.97 3.41 4.72
N SER A 122 2.48 4.45 5.35
CA SER A 122 3.44 4.36 6.46
C SER A 122 2.79 3.68 7.67
N SER A 123 3.60 3.14 8.55
CA SER A 123 3.15 2.32 9.68
C SER A 123 2.39 3.10 10.75
N ASP A 124 2.56 4.43 10.81
CA ASP A 124 1.79 5.35 11.66
C ASP A 124 0.52 5.88 10.96
N GLY A 125 0.33 5.55 9.67
CA GLY A 125 -0.80 5.97 8.86
C GLY A 125 -0.75 7.41 8.37
N ARG A 126 0.29 8.18 8.70
CA ARG A 126 0.36 9.61 8.35
C ARG A 126 0.70 9.83 6.90
N TYR A 127 1.61 9.03 6.36
CA TYR A 127 2.08 9.13 4.99
C TYR A 127 1.49 8.02 4.12
N VAL A 128 1.22 8.35 2.85
CA VAL A 128 0.90 7.39 1.79
C VAL A 128 1.95 7.51 0.71
N TYR A 129 2.72 6.44 0.51
CA TYR A 129 3.62 6.29 -0.62
C TYR A 129 2.84 5.72 -1.81
N PHE A 130 3.20 6.09 -3.03
CA PHE A 130 2.57 5.57 -4.24
C PHE A 130 3.52 5.74 -5.43
N THR A 131 3.17 5.11 -6.55
CA THR A 131 3.93 5.19 -7.80
C THR A 131 3.16 5.93 -8.89
N THR A 132 3.88 6.57 -9.80
CA THR A 132 3.37 7.25 -10.98
C THR A 132 4.28 6.97 -12.19
N PRO A 133 3.75 6.88 -13.41
CA PRO A 133 4.59 6.91 -14.61
C PRO A 133 5.34 8.23 -14.72
N ALA A 134 6.65 8.18 -15.00
CA ALA A 134 7.49 9.37 -15.06
C ALA A 134 8.47 9.34 -16.25
N TRP A 135 9.29 8.30 -16.37
CA TRP A 135 10.29 8.17 -17.45
C TRP A 135 10.12 6.85 -18.21
N THR A 136 10.76 6.76 -19.38
CA THR A 136 10.82 5.53 -20.18
C THR A 136 11.47 4.37 -19.42
N THR A 137 12.45 4.65 -18.58
CA THR A 137 13.24 3.64 -17.86
C THR A 137 12.73 3.39 -16.45
N SER A 138 11.83 4.21 -15.92
CA SER A 138 11.40 4.10 -14.53
C SER A 138 10.12 4.90 -14.26
N PRO A 139 9.22 4.40 -13.39
CA PRO A 139 8.24 5.25 -12.71
C PRO A 139 8.92 6.10 -11.62
N ALA A 140 8.13 6.98 -11.02
CA ALA A 140 8.49 7.76 -9.84
C ALA A 140 7.72 7.25 -8.61
N VAL A 141 8.40 7.23 -7.47
CA VAL A 141 7.82 7.04 -6.15
C VAL A 141 7.60 8.41 -5.54
N HIS A 142 6.39 8.64 -5.04
CA HIS A 142 5.98 9.86 -4.35
C HIS A 142 5.42 9.52 -2.97
N VAL A 143 5.34 10.52 -2.11
CA VAL A 143 4.69 10.41 -0.80
C VAL A 143 3.81 11.63 -0.53
N VAL A 144 2.63 11.40 0.03
CA VAL A 144 1.72 12.47 0.49
C VAL A 144 1.45 12.36 1.99
N ASP A 145 1.44 13.50 2.68
CA ASP A 145 0.98 13.61 4.07
C ASP A 145 -0.55 13.71 4.08
N THR A 146 -1.22 12.75 4.73
CA THR A 146 -2.68 12.64 4.80
C THR A 146 -3.36 13.78 5.57
N THR A 147 -2.60 14.51 6.39
CA THR A 147 -3.13 15.57 7.27
C THR A 147 -3.19 16.93 6.59
N ASN A 148 -2.31 17.16 5.62
CA ASN A 148 -2.15 18.48 4.98
C ASN A 148 -2.01 18.41 3.45
N ALA A 149 -2.12 17.22 2.85
CA ALA A 149 -2.08 17.00 1.42
C ALA A 149 -0.78 17.46 0.73
N LYS A 150 0.31 17.70 1.48
CA LYS A 150 1.60 17.99 0.89
C LYS A 150 2.21 16.71 0.35
N GLU A 151 2.56 16.74 -0.91
CA GLU A 151 3.25 15.66 -1.59
C GLU A 151 4.66 16.09 -2.00
N HIS A 152 5.56 15.12 -2.11
CA HIS A 152 6.84 15.30 -2.78
C HIS A 152 7.31 13.97 -3.42
N PHE A 153 8.18 14.13 -4.42
CA PHE A 153 8.95 13.04 -5.01
C PHE A 153 9.95 12.45 -4.02
N VAL A 154 10.08 11.13 -4.02
CA VAL A 154 10.99 10.38 -3.14
C VAL A 154 12.18 9.83 -3.94
N CYS A 155 11.92 9.00 -4.95
CA CYS A 155 12.96 8.39 -5.78
C CYS A 155 12.36 7.82 -7.08
N PRO A 156 13.17 7.58 -8.12
CA PRO A 156 12.71 6.76 -9.25
C PRO A 156 12.62 5.28 -8.81
N GLY A 157 11.68 4.52 -9.36
CA GLY A 157 11.66 3.06 -9.26
C GLY A 157 10.27 2.47 -9.30
N TRP A 158 10.22 1.15 -9.36
CA TRP A 158 8.99 0.34 -9.36
C TRP A 158 9.03 -0.72 -8.26
N ASN A 159 7.96 -1.50 -8.14
CA ASN A 159 7.80 -2.50 -7.07
C ASN A 159 8.06 -1.90 -5.68
N LEU A 160 7.40 -0.77 -5.41
CA LEU A 160 7.45 -0.10 -4.12
C LEU A 160 6.94 -1.03 -3.03
N GLU A 161 7.62 -1.04 -1.89
CA GLU A 161 7.11 -1.66 -0.67
C GLU A 161 7.54 -0.86 0.56
N VAL A 162 6.55 -0.43 1.34
CA VAL A 162 6.76 0.18 2.65
C VAL A 162 6.88 -0.93 3.68
N LEU A 163 8.05 -1.09 4.29
CA LEU A 163 8.31 -2.15 5.25
C LEU A 163 7.53 -1.89 6.55
N ARG A 164 6.72 -2.86 6.98
CA ARG A 164 5.72 -2.65 8.06
C ARG A 164 6.20 -3.09 9.45
N SER A 165 7.28 -3.85 9.52
CA SER A 165 7.78 -4.50 10.73
C SER A 165 9.30 -4.60 10.71
N GLY A 166 9.87 -5.07 11.82
CA GLY A 166 11.30 -5.34 11.93
C GLY A 166 12.15 -4.09 12.09
N GLU A 167 13.46 -4.27 11.95
CA GLU A 167 14.47 -3.22 12.13
C GLU A 167 14.31 -2.07 11.13
N TYR A 168 13.86 -2.39 9.91
CA TYR A 168 13.70 -1.44 8.81
C TYR A 168 12.26 -0.97 8.64
N ARG A 169 11.44 -1.01 9.69
CA ARG A 169 10.07 -0.47 9.66
C ARG A 169 10.08 0.97 9.12
N ASP A 170 9.15 1.26 8.21
CA ASP A 170 8.98 2.49 7.42
C ASP A 170 10.08 2.77 6.37
N CYS A 171 11.13 1.97 6.29
CA CYS A 171 12.02 2.03 5.13
C CYS A 171 11.29 1.52 3.88
N LEU A 172 11.78 1.96 2.74
CA LEU A 172 11.25 1.64 1.43
C LEU A 172 12.15 0.60 0.76
N LEU A 173 11.53 -0.43 0.23
CA LEU A 173 12.17 -1.34 -0.69
C LEU A 173 11.67 -0.98 -2.09
N VAL A 174 12.58 -0.58 -2.99
CA VAL A 174 12.22 -0.11 -4.33
C VAL A 174 13.17 -0.72 -5.35
N ARG A 175 12.62 -1.27 -6.44
CA ARG A 175 13.43 -1.75 -7.56
C ARG A 175 13.81 -0.60 -8.46
N GLN A 176 15.10 -0.47 -8.75
CA GLN A 176 15.64 0.65 -9.52
C GLN A 176 16.53 0.16 -10.66
N HIS A 177 16.35 0.79 -11.82
CA HIS A 177 17.27 0.69 -12.95
C HIS A 177 18.52 1.53 -12.66
N ARG A 178 19.68 0.89 -12.59
CA ARG A 178 20.97 1.55 -12.31
C ARG A 178 22.06 1.03 -13.23
N TYR A 179 23.21 1.72 -13.24
CA TYR A 179 24.34 1.42 -14.11
C TYR A 179 25.55 0.97 -13.31
N PHE A 180 26.29 -0.02 -13.84
CA PHE A 180 27.59 -0.38 -13.30
C PHE A 180 28.64 0.66 -13.73
N LEU A 181 29.66 0.89 -12.90
CA LEU A 181 30.77 1.78 -13.24
C LEU A 181 31.51 1.35 -14.53
N GLY A 182 31.60 0.04 -14.77
CA GLY A 182 32.24 -0.54 -15.98
C GLY A 182 31.35 -0.60 -17.22
N GLY A 183 30.13 -0.04 -17.16
CA GLY A 183 29.13 -0.14 -18.23
C GLY A 183 28.14 -1.29 -18.04
N GLY A 184 27.00 -1.18 -18.73
CA GLY A 184 25.83 -2.04 -18.52
C GLY A 184 24.90 -1.52 -17.43
N SER A 185 23.72 -2.11 -17.34
CA SER A 185 22.68 -1.77 -16.36
C SER A 185 22.19 -2.99 -15.61
N TYR A 186 21.52 -2.74 -14.49
CA TYR A 186 20.90 -3.75 -13.64
C TYR A 186 19.67 -3.19 -12.94
N ASP A 187 18.78 -4.11 -12.56
CA ASP A 187 17.51 -3.80 -11.91
C ASP A 187 17.44 -4.49 -10.55
N TRP A 188 18.02 -3.85 -9.54
CA TRP A 188 18.04 -4.39 -8.18
C TRP A 188 17.07 -3.65 -7.26
N PHE A 189 16.64 -4.34 -6.22
CA PHE A 189 16.02 -3.71 -5.07
C PHE A 189 17.07 -2.96 -4.26
N TRP A 190 16.69 -1.76 -3.86
CA TRP A 190 17.42 -0.89 -2.95
C TRP A 190 16.59 -0.65 -1.71
N LEU A 191 17.27 -0.61 -0.58
CA LEU A 191 16.69 -0.20 0.69
C LEU A 191 16.93 1.30 0.85
N LEU A 192 15.85 2.05 1.04
CA LEU A 192 15.87 3.50 1.21
C LEU A 192 15.18 3.88 2.53
N ARG A 193 15.60 5.00 3.11
CA ARG A 193 14.89 5.67 4.19
C ARG A 193 13.55 6.22 3.70
N PRO A 194 12.62 6.57 4.62
CA PRO A 194 11.32 7.17 4.27
C PRO A 194 11.41 8.43 3.39
N ASP A 195 12.53 9.14 3.45
CA ASP A 195 12.81 10.38 2.69
C ASP A 195 13.50 10.12 1.33
N GLY A 196 13.71 8.85 0.96
CA GLY A 196 14.38 8.46 -0.29
C GLY A 196 15.91 8.39 -0.19
N ASN A 197 16.51 8.70 0.97
CA ASN A 197 17.94 8.53 1.14
C ASN A 197 18.33 7.05 1.16
N GLU A 198 19.34 6.71 0.38
CA GLU A 198 19.81 5.33 0.25
C GLU A 198 20.40 4.78 1.55
N ILE A 199 20.05 3.54 1.89
CA ILE A 199 20.74 2.74 2.90
C ILE A 199 21.72 1.79 2.21
N GLY A 200 21.28 1.10 1.15
CA GLY A 200 22.16 0.25 0.36
C GLY A 200 21.41 -0.71 -0.57
N PRO A 201 22.17 -1.47 -1.39
CA PRO A 201 21.59 -2.45 -2.30
C PRO A 201 21.11 -3.68 -1.52
N VAL A 202 19.95 -4.20 -1.91
CA VAL A 202 19.42 -5.48 -1.41
C VAL A 202 19.75 -6.61 -2.39
N GLY A 203 19.68 -6.33 -3.69
CA GLY A 203 19.97 -7.27 -4.77
C GLY A 203 18.77 -7.50 -5.69
N GLU A 204 18.88 -8.48 -6.59
CA GLU A 204 17.82 -8.78 -7.57
C GLU A 204 16.53 -9.32 -6.92
N ASP A 205 16.68 -10.12 -5.86
CA ASP A 205 15.58 -10.72 -5.11
C ASP A 205 15.67 -10.32 -3.62
N PRO A 206 14.63 -9.69 -3.05
CA PRO A 206 14.64 -9.25 -1.66
C PRO A 206 14.22 -10.35 -0.68
N SER A 207 13.90 -11.57 -1.12
CA SER A 207 13.33 -12.63 -0.27
C SER A 207 14.19 -12.95 0.95
N ASN A 208 15.50 -13.13 0.76
CA ASN A 208 16.42 -13.40 1.87
C ASN A 208 16.51 -12.22 2.84
N PHE A 209 16.53 -10.98 2.33
CA PHE A 209 16.51 -9.78 3.16
C PHE A 209 15.25 -9.73 4.00
N LYS A 210 14.08 -9.98 3.40
CA LYS A 210 12.80 -9.97 4.11
C LYS A 210 12.73 -11.03 5.19
N GLU A 211 13.19 -12.25 4.89
CA GLU A 211 13.23 -13.33 5.87
C GLU A 211 14.10 -12.98 7.09
N LEU A 212 15.25 -12.35 6.88
CA LEU A 212 16.19 -12.01 7.95
C LEU A 212 15.72 -10.82 8.80
N TYR A 213 15.12 -9.79 8.18
CA TYR A 213 14.92 -8.49 8.84
C TYR A 213 13.46 -8.11 9.11
N LEU A 214 12.46 -8.78 8.51
CA LEU A 214 11.04 -8.46 8.74
C LEU A 214 10.34 -9.42 9.71
N LYS A 215 10.92 -10.58 10.00
CA LYS A 215 10.39 -11.55 10.97
C LYS A 215 10.65 -11.08 12.41
N ARG A 216 9.68 -10.42 13.04
CA ARG A 216 9.49 -10.38 14.51
C ARG A 216 8.02 -10.23 14.85
#